data_AF-A0A948V8F9-F1
#
_entry.id   AF-A0A948V8F9-F1
#
_cell.length_a   1.000
_cell.length_b   1.000
_cell.length_c   1.000
_cell.angle_alpha   90.00
_cell.angle_beta   90.00
_cell.angle_gamma   90.00
#
_symmetry.space_group_name_H-M   'P 1'
#
loop_
_entity.id
_entity.type
_entity.pdbx_description
1 polymer ?
#
loop_
_entity_poly.entity_id
_entity_poly.type
_entity_poly.pdbx_seq_one_letter_code
_entity_poly.pdbx_strand_id
1 'polypeptide(L)'
;MSQVIRIPDHLYKRLESIAVGFDSPASVIERVLDFYETNHHKNGKSGEDEVLRTRFESRFNEQSSVKYSSERIGLKGYTSVAKGRFSRDLRNDTYTITSPEGISRTFRLPDVNDKQGIRELTHEVEEFVREQEGTIGQIKAARKKLTEFGYHITK
;
A
#
# COMPACT_ATOMS: atom_id res chain seq x y z
N MET A 1 -31.55 -18.36 -15.58
CA MET A 1 -31.01 -17.35 -16.52
C MET A 1 -29.75 -16.79 -15.90
N SER A 2 -28.60 -16.86 -16.57
CA SER A 2 -27.33 -16.32 -16.06
C SER A 2 -27.35 -14.79 -16.15
N GLN A 3 -26.85 -14.11 -15.12
CA GLN A 3 -26.64 -12.66 -15.17
C GLN A 3 -25.46 -12.38 -16.10
N VAL A 4 -25.65 -11.47 -17.06
CA VAL A 4 -24.62 -11.08 -18.02
C VAL A 4 -24.04 -9.75 -17.58
N ILE A 5 -22.75 -9.73 -17.25
CA ILE A 5 -22.01 -8.51 -16.92
C ILE A 5 -21.40 -7.96 -18.21
N ARG A 6 -21.73 -6.72 -18.56
CA ARG A 6 -21.11 -6.02 -19.69
C ARG A 6 -19.88 -5.28 -19.20
N ILE A 7 -18.73 -5.58 -19.79
CA ILE A 7 -17.48 -4.88 -19.49
C ILE A 7 -16.98 -4.08 -20.69
N PRO A 8 -16.41 -2.88 -20.49
CA PRO A 8 -15.76 -2.11 -21.53
C PRO A 8 -14.62 -2.87 -22.24
N ASP A 9 -14.48 -2.69 -23.55
CA ASP A 9 -13.49 -3.40 -24.38
C ASP A 9 -12.05 -3.26 -23.88
N HIS A 10 -11.68 -2.08 -23.37
CA HIS A 10 -10.34 -1.85 -22.84
C HIS A 10 -10.05 -2.67 -21.58
N LEU A 11 -11.06 -2.95 -20.75
CA LEU A 11 -10.93 -3.85 -19.59
C LEU A 11 -10.86 -5.30 -20.04
N TYR A 12 -11.65 -5.69 -21.04
CA TYR A 12 -11.58 -7.03 -21.62
C TYR A 12 -10.19 -7.34 -22.18
N LYS A 13 -9.62 -6.43 -23.00
CA LYS A 13 -8.25 -6.56 -23.55
C LYS A 13 -7.18 -6.64 -22.47
N ARG A 14 -7.36 -5.90 -21.38
CA ARG A 14 -6.46 -5.96 -20.24
C ARG A 14 -6.53 -7.31 -19.54
N LEU A 15 -7.73 -7.87 -19.36
CA LEU A 15 -7.91 -9.21 -18.80
C LEU A 15 -7.27 -10.27 -19.68
N GLU A 16 -7.44 -10.17 -21.00
CA GLU A 16 -6.81 -11.06 -21.98
C GLU A 16 -5.27 -11.05 -21.88
N SER A 17 -4.66 -9.87 -21.71
CA SER A 17 -3.20 -9.76 -21.51
C SER A 17 -2.69 -10.41 -20.22
N ILE A 18 -3.54 -10.53 -19.20
CA ILE A 18 -3.22 -11.13 -17.91
C ILE A 18 -3.57 -12.63 -17.91
N ALA A 19 -4.50 -13.05 -18.77
CA ALA A 19 -4.95 -14.43 -18.92
C ALA A 19 -3.92 -15.35 -19.58
N VAL A 20 -2.66 -14.93 -19.75
CA VAL A 20 -1.58 -15.77 -20.28
C VAL A 20 -1.37 -16.96 -19.33
N GLY A 21 -1.79 -18.14 -19.78
CA GLY A 21 -1.78 -19.38 -18.97
C GLY A 21 -3.12 -19.77 -18.36
N PHE A 22 -4.21 -19.10 -18.74
CA PHE A 22 -5.60 -19.46 -18.40
C PHE A 22 -6.40 -19.77 -19.66
N ASP A 23 -7.39 -20.66 -19.55
CA ASP A 23 -8.22 -21.07 -20.68
C ASP A 23 -9.14 -19.93 -21.18
N SER A 24 -9.55 -19.02 -20.28
CA SER A 24 -10.39 -17.88 -20.63
C SER A 24 -10.21 -16.69 -19.67
N PRO A 25 -10.53 -15.45 -20.10
CA PRO A 25 -10.60 -14.30 -19.21
C PRO A 25 -11.61 -14.48 -18.06
N ALA A 26 -12.65 -15.30 -18.24
CA ALA A 26 -13.62 -15.61 -17.19
C ALA A 26 -12.96 -16.39 -16.04
N SER A 27 -12.08 -17.33 -16.35
CA SER A 27 -11.32 -18.10 -15.35
C SER A 27 -10.39 -17.23 -14.51
N VAL A 28 -9.90 -16.11 -15.07
CA VAL A 28 -9.15 -15.10 -14.30
C VAL A 28 -10.06 -14.40 -13.30
N ILE A 29 -11.28 -14.03 -13.72
CA ILE A 29 -12.26 -13.38 -12.85
C ILE A 29 -12.66 -14.32 -11.71
N GLU A 30 -12.96 -15.59 -11.99
CA GLU A 30 -13.27 -16.60 -10.98
C GLU A 30 -12.15 -16.73 -9.96
N ARG A 31 -10.89 -16.85 -10.40
CA ARG A 31 -9.76 -16.98 -9.48
C ARG A 31 -9.53 -15.73 -8.63
N VAL A 32 -9.82 -14.55 -9.15
CA VAL A 32 -9.77 -13.29 -8.38
C VAL A 32 -10.91 -13.27 -7.35
N LEU A 33 -12.12 -13.67 -7.73
CA LEU A 33 -13.25 -13.76 -6.80
C LEU A 33 -12.96 -14.78 -5.69
N ASP A 34 -12.51 -15.98 -6.02
CA ASP A 34 -12.12 -17.02 -5.07
C ASP A 34 -11.08 -16.50 -4.06
N PHE A 35 -10.08 -15.74 -4.54
CA PHE A 35 -9.09 -15.13 -3.67
C PHE A 35 -9.73 -14.16 -2.67
N TYR A 36 -10.62 -13.28 -3.13
CA TYR A 36 -11.26 -12.32 -2.24
C TYR A 36 -12.25 -12.99 -1.29
N GLU A 37 -13.02 -13.99 -1.72
CA GLU A 37 -13.93 -14.75 -0.86
C GLU A 37 -13.16 -15.52 0.22
N THR A 38 -12.08 -16.21 -0.16
CA THR A 38 -11.23 -16.95 0.77
C THR A 38 -10.57 -16.02 1.79
N ASN A 39 -10.12 -14.82 1.38
CA ASN A 39 -9.49 -13.86 2.28
C ASN A 39 -10.49 -13.03 3.10
N HIS A 40 -11.70 -12.79 2.60
CA HIS A 40 -12.76 -12.11 3.36
C HIS A 40 -13.26 -12.98 4.52
N HIS A 41 -13.28 -14.31 4.36
CA HIS A 41 -13.63 -15.22 5.46
C HIS A 41 -12.52 -15.42 6.50
N LYS A 42 -11.25 -15.11 6.16
CA LYS A 42 -10.11 -15.18 7.10
C LYS A 42 -9.93 -13.94 7.98
N ASN A 43 -10.42 -12.77 7.56
CA ASN A 43 -10.34 -11.55 8.37
C ASN A 43 -11.23 -11.55 9.64
N GLY A 44 -11.97 -12.64 9.90
CA GLY A 44 -12.70 -12.86 11.15
C GLY A 44 -12.00 -13.78 12.17
N LYS A 45 -10.89 -14.44 11.83
CA LYS A 45 -10.18 -15.33 12.78
C LYS A 45 -8.66 -15.19 12.65
N SER A 46 -8.11 -14.55 13.68
CA SER A 46 -6.69 -14.45 13.98
C SER A 46 -6.02 -15.82 14.11
N GLY A 47 -4.88 -16.00 13.44
CA GLY A 47 -3.90 -17.03 13.73
C GLY A 47 -3.57 -17.94 12.55
N GLU A 48 -2.27 -18.06 12.27
CA GLU A 48 -1.64 -19.23 11.61
C GLU A 48 -1.62 -19.26 10.06
N ASP A 49 -0.71 -18.52 9.42
CA ASP A 49 -0.43 -18.65 7.97
C ASP A 49 1.10 -18.68 7.66
N GLU A 50 1.88 -19.41 8.46
CA GLU A 50 3.32 -19.65 8.20
C GLU A 50 3.57 -20.89 7.30
N VAL A 51 2.61 -21.80 7.16
CA VAL A 51 2.85 -23.13 6.57
C VAL A 51 2.57 -23.22 5.07
N LEU A 52 1.81 -22.29 4.48
CA LEU A 52 1.39 -22.40 3.07
C LEU A 52 2.40 -21.84 2.04
N ARG A 53 3.43 -21.09 2.47
CA ARG A 53 4.45 -20.55 1.56
C ARG A 53 5.37 -21.63 0.98
N THR A 54 5.72 -22.65 1.76
CA THR A 54 6.72 -23.66 1.38
C THR A 54 6.24 -24.60 0.25
N ARG A 55 4.93 -24.72 0.02
CA ARG A 55 4.38 -25.67 -0.97
C ARG A 55 4.26 -25.10 -2.39
N PHE A 56 4.36 -23.78 -2.57
CA PHE A 56 4.15 -23.14 -3.87
C PHE A 56 5.44 -22.99 -4.70
N GLU A 57 6.62 -22.97 -4.06
CA GLU A 57 7.92 -22.75 -4.74
C GLU A 57 8.50 -24.01 -5.40
N SER A 58 8.04 -25.21 -5.03
CA SER A 58 8.65 -26.47 -5.47
C SER A 58 8.17 -27.00 -6.83
N ARG A 59 7.24 -26.32 -7.54
CA ARG A 59 6.69 -26.81 -8.82
C ARG A 59 7.15 -26.06 -10.08
N PHE A 60 7.89 -24.96 -9.97
CA PHE A 60 8.20 -24.12 -11.14
C PHE A 60 9.63 -24.27 -11.71
N ASN A 61 10.45 -25.19 -11.20
CA ASN A 61 11.89 -25.22 -11.53
C ASN A 61 12.34 -26.30 -12.52
N GLU A 62 11.48 -26.88 -13.37
CA GLU A 62 11.94 -27.94 -14.30
C GLU A 62 11.78 -27.71 -15.80
N GLN A 63 11.15 -26.63 -16.27
CA GLN A 63 11.01 -26.43 -17.72
C GLN A 63 11.06 -24.96 -18.14
N SER A 64 12.27 -24.43 -18.39
CA SER A 64 12.52 -23.47 -19.46
C SER A 64 13.99 -23.04 -19.48
N SER A 65 14.82 -23.85 -20.14
CA SER A 65 16.14 -23.45 -20.63
C SER A 65 15.98 -22.49 -21.82
N VAL A 66 15.60 -21.24 -21.55
CA VAL A 66 15.66 -20.18 -22.57
C VAL A 66 16.79 -19.24 -22.22
N LYS A 67 17.85 -19.29 -23.03
CA LYS A 67 19.00 -18.39 -23.02
C LYS A 67 18.55 -16.99 -23.41
N TYR A 68 18.04 -16.21 -22.47
CA TYR A 68 18.06 -14.76 -22.58
C TYR A 68 19.34 -14.26 -21.93
N SER A 69 20.19 -13.61 -22.74
CA SER A 69 21.28 -12.77 -22.26
C SER A 69 20.66 -11.56 -21.56
N SER A 70 20.21 -11.74 -20.32
CA SER A 70 19.82 -10.65 -19.46
C SER A 70 21.11 -9.95 -19.01
N GLU A 71 21.42 -8.84 -19.65
CA GLU A 71 22.21 -7.79 -19.02
C GLU A 71 21.69 -7.61 -17.60
N ARG A 72 22.61 -7.68 -16.64
CA ARG A 72 22.32 -7.64 -15.21
C ARG A 72 21.77 -6.27 -14.84
N ILE A 73 20.47 -6.05 -15.04
CA ILE A 73 19.73 -5.05 -14.29
C ILE A 73 19.74 -5.57 -12.86
N GLY A 74 20.60 -4.98 -12.02
CA GLY A 74 20.64 -5.29 -10.61
C GLY A 74 19.28 -5.00 -10.00
N LEU A 75 18.42 -6.03 -9.92
CA LEU A 75 17.27 -6.02 -9.04
C LEU A 75 17.86 -5.96 -7.62
N LYS A 76 18.03 -4.74 -7.11
CA LYS A 76 18.08 -4.51 -5.68
C LYS A 76 16.76 -5.05 -5.15
N GLY A 77 16.80 -6.26 -4.62
CA GLY A 77 15.70 -6.87 -3.90
C GLY A 77 15.40 -5.99 -2.70
N TYR A 78 14.51 -5.03 -2.87
CA TYR A 78 13.90 -4.34 -1.74
C TYR A 78 12.99 -5.36 -1.08
N THR A 79 13.50 -6.04 -0.06
CA THR A 79 12.68 -6.76 0.92
C THR A 79 11.91 -5.71 1.72
N SER A 80 10.95 -5.03 1.10
CA SER A 80 10.07 -4.11 1.81
C SER A 80 9.09 -4.98 2.61
N VAL A 81 9.46 -5.30 3.84
CA VAL A 81 8.46 -5.69 4.85
C VAL A 81 7.49 -4.52 4.92
N ALA A 82 6.22 -4.77 4.61
CA ALA A 82 5.19 -3.74 4.57
C ALA A 82 4.99 -3.18 5.99
N LYS A 83 5.74 -2.12 6.36
CA LYS A 83 5.45 -1.35 7.56
C LYS A 83 4.04 -0.78 7.41
N GLY A 84 3.19 -0.97 8.42
CA GLY A 84 1.80 -0.53 8.40
C GLY A 84 1.66 0.97 8.09
N ARG A 85 0.47 1.40 7.65
CA ARG A 85 0.24 2.77 7.17
C ARG A 85 -0.16 3.68 8.32
N PHE A 86 0.46 4.86 8.39
CA PHE A 86 0.02 5.91 9.30
C PHE A 86 -1.31 6.50 8.83
N SER A 87 -2.28 6.56 9.73
CA SER A 87 -3.52 7.32 9.53
C SER A 87 -3.30 8.77 9.92
N ARG A 88 -3.93 9.69 9.20
CA ARG A 88 -3.80 11.13 9.40
C ARG A 88 -5.16 11.77 9.23
N ASP A 89 -5.62 12.47 10.26
CA ASP A 89 -6.87 13.20 10.26
C ASP A 89 -6.61 14.65 10.65
N LEU A 90 -7.36 15.56 10.04
CA LEU A 90 -7.27 16.99 10.33
C LEU A 90 -8.69 17.50 10.51
N ARG A 91 -9.04 17.83 11.76
CA ARG A 91 -10.36 18.30 12.15
C ARG A 91 -10.24 19.29 13.29
N ASN A 92 -11.10 20.30 13.29
CA ASN A 92 -11.25 21.26 14.41
C ASN A 92 -9.91 21.88 14.84
N ASP A 93 -9.15 22.44 13.89
CA ASP A 93 -7.84 23.05 14.17
C ASP A 93 -6.82 22.11 14.84
N THR A 94 -7.02 20.81 14.67
CA THR A 94 -6.15 19.79 15.25
C THR A 94 -5.74 18.76 14.20
N TYR A 95 -4.46 18.41 14.22
CA TYR A 95 -3.87 17.39 13.36
C TYR A 95 -3.57 16.14 14.18
N THR A 96 -4.23 15.04 13.86
CA THR A 96 -4.05 13.76 14.54
C THR A 96 -3.36 12.78 13.60
N ILE A 97 -2.28 12.18 14.07
CA ILE A 97 -1.56 11.12 13.36
C ILE A 97 -1.54 9.86 14.21
N THR A 98 -1.90 8.73 13.60
CA THR A 98 -1.98 7.43 14.26
C THR A 98 -1.01 6.47 13.57
N SER A 99 -0.12 5.88 14.35
CA SER A 99 0.81 4.84 13.93
C SER A 99 0.06 3.54 13.65
N PRO A 100 0.63 2.62 12.85
CA PRO A 100 0.01 1.32 12.60
C PRO A 100 -0.11 0.45 13.87
N GLU A 101 0.63 0.79 14.92
CA GLU A 101 0.57 0.13 16.23
C GLU A 101 -0.58 0.67 17.11
N GLY A 102 -1.31 1.68 16.63
CA GLY A 102 -2.44 2.29 17.34
C GLY A 102 -2.05 3.49 18.22
N ILE A 103 -0.77 3.86 18.28
CA ILE A 103 -0.32 5.05 19.02
C ILE A 103 -0.71 6.28 18.23
N SER A 104 -1.46 7.20 18.84
CA SER A 104 -1.86 8.45 18.21
C SER A 104 -1.30 9.65 18.95
N ARG A 105 -0.94 10.68 18.17
CA ARG A 105 -0.53 11.97 18.70
C ARG A 105 -1.31 13.07 17.99
N THR A 106 -1.71 14.04 18.80
CA THR A 106 -2.58 15.13 18.38
C THR A 106 -1.84 16.44 18.57
N PHE A 107 -1.81 17.25 17.51
CA PHE A 107 -1.09 18.51 17.44
C PHE A 107 -2.05 19.64 17.17
N ARG A 108 -1.89 20.76 17.88
CA ARG A 108 -2.68 21.97 17.60
C ARG A 108 -2.14 22.63 16.34
N LEU A 109 -3.03 23.01 15.43
CA LEU A 109 -2.65 23.75 14.24
C LEU A 109 -2.40 25.21 14.63
N PRO A 110 -1.22 25.76 14.30
CA PRO A 110 -0.94 27.18 14.45
C PRO A 110 -1.75 27.99 13.43
N ASP A 111 -1.71 29.32 13.52
CA ASP A 111 -2.26 30.15 12.45
C ASP A 111 -1.51 29.87 11.13
N VAL A 112 -2.23 29.87 10.00
CA VAL A 112 -1.66 29.73 8.65
C VAL A 112 -0.63 30.82 8.34
N ASN A 113 -0.68 31.97 9.02
CA ASN A 113 0.31 33.04 8.87
C ASN A 113 1.55 32.85 9.77
N ASP A 114 1.48 32.00 10.80
CA ASP A 114 2.58 31.75 11.71
C ASP A 114 3.57 30.74 11.10
N LYS A 115 4.53 31.26 10.34
CA LYS A 115 5.59 30.47 9.72
C LYS A 115 6.42 29.68 10.73
N GLN A 116 6.61 30.22 11.94
CA GLN A 116 7.40 29.56 12.97
C GLN A 116 6.61 28.39 13.55
N GLY A 117 5.35 28.61 13.93
CA GLY A 117 4.45 27.55 14.40
C GLY A 117 4.32 26.41 13.38
N ILE A 118 4.18 26.72 12.08
CA ILE A 118 4.11 25.69 11.02
C ILE A 118 5.38 24.85 10.99
N ARG A 119 6.54 25.48 11.17
CA ARG A 119 7.84 24.80 11.16
C ARG A 119 8.01 23.90 12.38
N GLU A 120 7.63 24.37 13.55
CA GLU A 120 7.65 23.61 14.80
C GLU A 120 6.71 22.40 14.71
N LEU A 121 5.45 22.62 14.30
CA LEU A 121 4.49 21.54 14.04
C LEU A 121 5.04 20.49 13.07
N THR A 122 5.65 20.94 11.97
CA THR A 122 6.22 20.03 10.97
C THR A 122 7.33 19.18 11.60
N HIS A 123 8.21 19.80 12.40
CA HIS A 123 9.28 19.09 13.08
C HIS A 123 8.75 18.06 14.08
N GLU A 124 7.76 18.43 14.89
CA GLU A 124 7.14 17.51 15.85
C GLU A 124 6.45 16.31 15.19
N VAL A 125 5.77 16.54 14.06
CA VAL A 125 5.15 15.47 13.27
C VAL A 125 6.19 14.52 12.70
N GLU A 126 7.33 15.05 12.23
CA GLU A 126 8.43 14.22 11.75
C GLU A 126 9.08 13.39 12.85
N GLU A 127 9.28 13.99 14.01
CA GLU A 127 9.85 13.34 15.18
C GLU A 127 8.96 12.20 15.64
N PHE A 128 7.65 12.42 15.75
CA PHE A 128 6.69 11.36 16.05
C PHE A 128 6.75 10.21 15.04
N VAL A 129 6.78 10.50 13.74
CA VAL A 129 6.88 9.44 12.72
C VAL A 129 8.20 8.69 12.84
N ARG A 130 9.31 9.36 13.20
CA ARG A 130 10.61 8.73 13.39
C ARG A 130 10.66 7.87 14.65
N GLU A 131 10.07 8.32 15.76
CA GLU A 131 9.92 7.56 17.00
C GLU A 131 9.16 6.25 16.76
N GLN A 132 8.13 6.29 15.91
CA GLN A 132 7.33 5.14 15.52
C GLN A 132 7.98 4.32 14.37
N GLU A 133 9.31 4.42 14.24
CA GLU A 133 10.13 3.79 13.19
C GLU A 133 9.63 3.97 11.75
N GLY A 134 8.96 5.09 11.47
CA GLY A 134 8.41 5.41 10.18
C GLY A 134 9.49 5.63 9.13
N THR A 135 9.20 5.18 7.91
CA THR A 135 10.06 5.37 6.74
C THR A 135 10.10 6.83 6.30
N ILE A 136 11.16 7.21 5.58
CA ILE A 136 11.29 8.54 4.95
C ILE A 136 10.07 8.86 4.07
N GLY A 137 9.49 7.85 3.41
CA GLY A 137 8.28 8.02 2.60
C GLY A 137 7.06 8.40 3.44
N GLN A 138 6.89 7.79 4.62
CA GLN A 138 5.81 8.12 5.55
C GLN A 138 5.98 9.53 6.13
N ILE A 139 7.21 9.93 6.44
CA ILE A 139 7.53 11.30 6.86
C ILE A 139 7.11 12.31 5.78
N LYS A 140 7.51 12.08 4.52
CA LYS A 140 7.12 12.95 3.40
C LYS A 140 5.60 13.00 3.21
N ALA A 141 4.92 11.86 3.37
CA ALA A 141 3.47 11.82 3.29
C ALA A 141 2.83 12.66 4.40
N ALA A 142 3.31 12.57 5.65
CA ALA A 142 2.82 13.38 6.76
C ALA A 142 2.97 14.88 6.49
N ARG A 143 4.16 15.33 6.04
CA ARG A 143 4.38 16.72 5.61
C ARG A 143 3.43 17.15 4.50
N LYS A 144 3.24 16.31 3.48
CA LYS A 144 2.36 16.59 2.35
C LYS A 144 0.93 16.88 2.82
N LYS A 145 0.46 16.17 3.85
CA LYS A 145 -0.88 16.38 4.39
C LYS A 145 -1.05 17.77 4.97
N LEU A 146 -0.07 18.27 5.73
CA LEU A 146 -0.08 19.64 6.26
C LEU A 146 -0.12 20.68 5.13
N THR A 147 0.70 20.50 4.09
CA THR A 147 0.71 21.42 2.95
C THR A 147 -0.58 21.41 2.14
N GLU A 148 -1.28 20.26 2.05
CA GLU A 148 -2.60 20.18 1.38
C GLU A 148 -3.66 21.05 2.06
N PHE A 149 -3.52 21.33 3.36
CA PHE A 149 -4.43 22.17 4.13
C PHE A 149 -3.98 23.63 4.24
N GLY A 150 -3.00 24.06 3.44
CA GLY A 150 -2.53 25.44 3.40
C GLY A 150 -1.40 25.77 4.38
N TYR A 151 -0.95 24.82 5.20
CA TYR A 151 0.20 25.00 6.08
C TYR A 151 1.51 24.76 5.31
N HIS A 152 1.89 25.75 4.50
CA HIS A 152 3.09 25.70 3.67
C HIS A 152 4.00 26.88 4.01
N ILE A 153 5.30 26.59 4.11
CA ILE A 153 6.30 27.63 4.31
C ILE A 153 6.57 28.24 2.93
N THR A 154 5.86 29.32 2.57
CA THR A 154 6.25 30.16 1.45
C THR A 154 7.58 30.85 1.78
N LYS A 155 8.54 30.66 0.88
CA LYS A 155 9.88 31.25 0.98
C LYS A 155 9.83 32.74 0.66
#